data_AF-A0A524FVA4-F1
#
_entry.id   AF-A0A524FVA4-F1
#
_cell.length_a   1.000
_cell.length_b   1.000
_cell.length_c   1.000
_cell.angle_alpha   90.00
_cell.angle_beta   90.00
_cell.angle_gamma   90.00
#
_symmetry.space_group_name_H-M   'P 1'
#
loop_
_entity.id
_entity.type
_entity.pdbx_description
1 polymer ?
#
loop_
_entity_poly.entity_id
_entity_poly.type
_entity_poly.pdbx_seq_one_letter_code
_entity_poly.pdbx_strand_id
1 'polypeptide(L)'
;MELNKLFEKTVIRGLLFSAQDKFGPQPIYMFPKEVSEQEAEKSKLQNIFMLSFRDYMQISIKNLSMMVGDKKFLDFEKDMENFPYFAILPFPDFQLTSLTVFHFIKFKTSTQPVPSAFSILVERNSRSFLYNNLNQLKSLVFNFLLKLNEEITNGYKSSDDISHHFLNLLTKLIEIEKKPYAPVVSATTRLKVVFAGLDDSGKTSFLLSIDRKYSKLIGIKPTIGANVSSIQALGTSIFLWDLGGQYSSREKYLNKSQIYLYETDLLFYFIDIRNESRFEESLEYFQKIKDGLKKFKQDIPLIFILSKGDKDIVNSEEIKKNISYIKSKLAEITPEVKPEIFITSIFSIFSILRAFSAGISKLSPNRELINFNLKNIANRINISLMLLLNNEGLVLAEYYSPKVLDLLEIEYSEEVSGDEELREIFEITAPQFTILYKIFSKFRTLKQNEAIFKVTNSVILIKKIQISDHDFYVLFLIDDERKKEKIEGLLPNFLYRISDLLLRYIT
;
A
#
# COMPACT_ATOMS: atom_id res chain seq x y z
N MET A 1 -22.48 19.01 -24.09
CA MET A 1 -23.70 18.20 -24.31
C MET A 1 -23.40 16.72 -24.53
N GLU A 2 -22.29 16.34 -25.18
CA GLU A 2 -21.88 14.93 -25.32
C GLU A 2 -21.36 14.29 -24.03
N LEU A 3 -20.55 14.99 -23.24
CA LEU A 3 -19.94 14.45 -22.02
C LEU A 3 -20.98 14.03 -20.96
N ASN A 4 -21.99 14.87 -20.70
CA ASN A 4 -23.05 14.58 -19.72
C ASN A 4 -23.84 13.32 -20.11
N LYS A 5 -24.12 13.12 -21.40
CA LYS A 5 -24.79 11.91 -21.90
C LYS A 5 -23.95 10.64 -21.76
N LEU A 6 -22.62 10.76 -21.71
CA LEU A 6 -21.73 9.62 -21.50
C LEU A 6 -21.75 9.16 -20.04
N PHE A 7 -21.83 10.10 -19.08
CA PHE A 7 -21.92 9.77 -17.65
C PHE A 7 -23.18 8.94 -17.31
N GLU A 8 -24.27 9.12 -18.05
CA GLU A 8 -25.49 8.29 -17.91
C GLU A 8 -25.29 6.81 -18.29
N LYS A 9 -24.21 6.48 -19.02
CA LYS A 9 -23.97 5.13 -19.60
C LYS A 9 -22.82 4.36 -18.94
N THR A 10 -22.34 4.83 -17.80
CA THR A 10 -21.17 4.29 -17.11
C THR A 10 -21.41 4.24 -15.61
N VAL A 11 -20.60 3.50 -14.85
CA VAL A 11 -20.55 3.57 -13.38
C VAL A 11 -19.90 4.85 -12.84
N ILE A 12 -19.25 5.63 -13.70
CA ILE A 12 -18.56 6.86 -13.32
C ILE A 12 -19.59 7.98 -13.12
N ARG A 13 -19.46 8.73 -12.02
CA ARG A 13 -20.34 9.85 -11.66
C ARG A 13 -19.67 11.20 -11.75
N GLY A 14 -18.34 11.24 -11.82
CA GLY A 14 -17.65 12.48 -12.11
C GLY A 14 -16.15 12.34 -12.25
N LEU A 15 -15.56 13.33 -12.90
CA LEU A 15 -14.13 13.58 -13.00
C LEU A 15 -13.89 14.96 -12.39
N LEU A 16 -13.09 15.01 -11.34
CA LEU A 16 -12.83 16.21 -10.58
C LEU A 16 -11.33 16.50 -10.54
N PHE A 17 -10.92 17.65 -11.05
CA PHE A 17 -9.57 18.16 -10.87
C PHE A 17 -9.60 19.30 -9.85
N SER A 18 -8.84 19.13 -8.77
CA SER A 18 -8.74 20.07 -7.65
C SER A 18 -7.33 20.59 -7.54
N ALA A 19 -7.16 21.85 -7.16
CA ALA A 19 -5.85 22.42 -6.89
C ALA A 19 -5.88 23.40 -5.71
N GLN A 20 -4.72 23.60 -5.11
CA GLN A 20 -4.52 24.60 -4.08
C GLN A 20 -4.31 25.97 -4.72
N ASP A 21 -5.23 26.91 -4.50
CA ASP A 21 -5.06 28.30 -4.91
C ASP A 21 -4.89 29.22 -3.67
N LYS A 22 -4.77 30.53 -3.90
CA LYS A 22 -4.65 31.60 -2.90
C LYS A 22 -5.78 31.57 -1.87
N PHE A 23 -6.98 31.17 -2.27
CA PHE A 23 -8.16 31.08 -1.39
C PHE A 23 -8.31 29.73 -0.69
N GLY A 24 -7.40 28.77 -0.93
CA GLY A 24 -7.51 27.42 -0.37
C GLY A 24 -7.65 26.34 -1.45
N PRO A 25 -7.94 25.09 -1.03
CA PRO A 25 -8.35 24.01 -1.92
C PRO A 25 -9.59 24.40 -2.74
N GLN A 26 -9.55 24.20 -4.06
CA GLN A 26 -10.68 24.51 -4.96
C GLN A 26 -10.86 23.42 -6.04
N PRO A 27 -12.10 23.12 -6.44
CA PRO A 27 -12.40 22.36 -7.64
C PRO A 27 -12.18 23.27 -8.86
N ILE A 28 -11.17 22.95 -9.67
CA ILE A 28 -10.82 23.75 -10.85
C ILE A 28 -11.61 23.27 -12.07
N TYR A 29 -11.70 21.94 -12.26
CA TYR A 29 -12.46 21.34 -13.35
C TYR A 29 -13.41 20.27 -12.81
N MET A 30 -14.70 20.43 -13.12
CA MET A 30 -15.80 19.57 -12.66
C MET A 30 -16.56 19.04 -13.87
N PHE A 31 -16.58 17.71 -14.00
CA PHE A 31 -17.34 17.03 -15.04
C PHE A 31 -18.14 15.88 -14.42
N PRO A 32 -19.49 15.84 -14.52
CA PRO A 32 -20.36 16.86 -15.13
C PRO A 32 -20.27 18.23 -14.41
N LYS A 33 -20.79 19.29 -15.04
CA LYS A 33 -20.88 20.61 -14.40
C LYS A 33 -21.82 20.53 -13.19
N GLU A 34 -21.57 21.37 -12.20
CA GLU A 34 -22.36 21.47 -10.98
C GLU A 34 -23.84 21.79 -11.23
N VAL A 35 -24.69 21.33 -10.31
CA VAL A 35 -26.12 21.67 -10.27
C VAL A 35 -26.43 22.55 -9.06
N SER A 36 -27.65 23.08 -8.98
CA SER A 36 -28.08 23.82 -7.80
C SER A 36 -28.14 22.92 -6.55
N GLU A 37 -28.02 23.49 -5.35
CA GLU A 37 -28.08 22.71 -4.10
C GLU A 37 -29.40 21.94 -3.97
N GLN A 38 -30.52 22.55 -4.38
CA GLN A 38 -31.84 21.92 -4.36
C GLN A 38 -31.93 20.72 -5.31
N GLU A 39 -31.31 20.81 -6.49
CA GLU A 39 -31.25 19.71 -7.45
C GLU A 39 -30.35 18.58 -6.94
N ALA A 40 -29.19 18.91 -6.37
CA ALA A 40 -28.30 17.92 -5.75
C ALA A 40 -29.01 17.15 -4.63
N GLU A 41 -29.71 17.84 -3.71
CA GLU A 41 -30.46 17.20 -2.63
C GLU A 41 -31.60 16.30 -3.15
N LYS A 42 -32.36 16.76 -4.15
CA LYS A 42 -33.40 15.93 -4.79
C LYS A 42 -32.82 14.71 -5.49
N SER A 43 -31.67 14.86 -6.14
CA SER A 43 -31.00 13.78 -6.86
C SER A 43 -30.56 12.65 -5.91
N LYS A 44 -30.07 13.00 -4.72
CA LYS A 44 -29.72 12.05 -3.65
C LYS A 44 -30.92 11.19 -3.21
N LEU A 45 -32.13 11.75 -3.21
CA LEU A 45 -33.38 11.02 -2.89
C LEU A 45 -33.84 10.09 -4.02
N GLN A 46 -33.39 10.32 -5.26
CA GLN A 46 -33.77 9.57 -6.45
C GLN A 46 -32.67 8.57 -6.91
N ASN A 47 -31.60 8.41 -6.13
CA ASN A 47 -30.39 7.66 -6.51
C ASN A 47 -29.76 8.12 -7.83
N ILE A 48 -29.96 9.38 -8.20
CA ILE A 48 -29.29 10.03 -9.33
C ILE A 48 -28.18 10.87 -8.72
N PHE A 49 -26.91 10.59 -9.02
CA PHE A 49 -25.81 11.33 -8.39
C PHE A 49 -25.48 12.59 -9.19
N MET A 50 -26.06 13.71 -8.76
CA MET A 50 -25.65 15.05 -9.16
C MET A 50 -24.97 15.76 -7.99
N LEU A 51 -23.93 16.53 -8.27
CA LEU A 51 -23.14 17.22 -7.27
C LEU A 51 -23.29 18.73 -7.42
N SER A 52 -23.53 19.40 -6.30
CA SER A 52 -23.45 20.86 -6.23
C SER A 52 -22.00 21.32 -6.18
N PHE A 53 -21.77 22.62 -6.42
CA PHE A 53 -20.45 23.22 -6.19
C PHE A 53 -19.94 22.97 -4.76
N ARG A 54 -20.84 23.02 -3.77
CA ARG A 54 -20.52 22.74 -2.37
C ARG A 54 -20.04 21.31 -2.16
N ASP A 55 -20.67 20.32 -2.79
CA ASP A 55 -20.24 18.93 -2.70
C ASP A 55 -18.83 18.77 -3.32
N TYR A 56 -18.59 19.34 -4.52
CA TYR A 56 -17.26 19.33 -5.15
C TYR A 56 -16.20 20.02 -4.28
N MET A 57 -16.50 21.18 -3.71
CA MET A 57 -15.64 21.89 -2.77
C MET A 57 -15.25 21.02 -1.57
N GLN A 58 -16.21 20.33 -0.95
CA GLN A 58 -15.95 19.47 0.20
C GLN A 58 -15.04 18.29 -0.18
N ILE A 59 -15.24 17.68 -1.36
CA ILE A 59 -14.35 16.64 -1.90
C ILE A 59 -12.94 17.21 -2.13
N SER A 60 -12.81 18.37 -2.76
CA SER A 60 -11.53 19.04 -3.03
C SER A 60 -10.76 19.38 -1.76
N ILE A 61 -11.43 19.94 -0.75
CA ILE A 61 -10.85 20.26 0.56
C ILE A 61 -10.33 19.00 1.22
N LYS A 62 -11.16 17.94 1.27
CA LYS A 62 -10.79 16.67 1.89
C LYS A 62 -9.55 16.07 1.23
N ASN A 63 -9.53 15.97 -0.10
CA ASN A 63 -8.39 15.47 -0.85
C ASN A 63 -7.12 16.30 -0.58
N LEU A 64 -7.17 17.60 -0.83
CA LEU A 64 -5.97 18.43 -0.75
C LEU A 64 -5.47 18.58 0.69
N SER A 65 -6.34 18.48 1.70
CA SER A 65 -5.92 18.47 3.11
C SER A 65 -5.04 17.26 3.47
N MET A 66 -5.23 16.11 2.79
CA MET A 66 -4.39 14.91 2.97
C MET A 66 -2.98 15.09 2.42
N MET A 67 -2.80 16.01 1.45
CA MET A 67 -1.53 16.27 0.77
C MET A 67 -0.80 17.49 1.35
N VAL A 68 -1.51 18.59 1.61
CA VAL A 68 -0.91 19.92 1.83
C VAL A 68 -0.48 20.18 3.27
N GLY A 69 -1.12 19.53 4.24
CA GLY A 69 -0.84 19.75 5.67
C GLY A 69 -0.59 21.21 6.09
N ASP A 70 0.32 21.42 7.06
CA ASP A 70 0.85 22.77 7.27
C ASP A 70 2.04 22.97 6.34
N LYS A 71 1.87 23.82 5.33
CA LYS A 71 2.80 24.12 4.23
C LYS A 71 4.25 24.42 4.64
N LYS A 72 4.54 24.66 5.93
CA LYS A 72 5.87 25.04 6.46
C LYS A 72 6.93 23.92 6.42
N PHE A 73 6.53 22.66 6.22
CA PHE A 73 7.42 21.50 6.35
C PHE A 73 7.54 20.63 5.09
N LEU A 74 6.93 21.05 3.97
CA LEU A 74 7.08 20.34 2.70
C LEU A 74 8.39 20.79 2.05
N ASP A 75 9.30 19.85 1.86
CA ASP A 75 10.47 20.05 1.00
C ASP A 75 10.02 19.73 -0.43
N PHE A 76 9.48 20.74 -1.10
CA PHE A 76 8.77 20.56 -2.36
C PHE A 76 9.62 19.88 -3.44
N GLU A 77 10.94 20.07 -3.46
CA GLU A 77 11.80 19.42 -4.47
C GLU A 77 11.89 17.90 -4.27
N LYS A 78 12.23 17.46 -3.06
CA LYS A 78 12.25 16.02 -2.72
C LYS A 78 10.87 15.37 -2.75
N ASP A 79 9.84 16.09 -2.30
CA ASP A 79 8.50 15.53 -2.29
C ASP A 79 7.96 15.41 -3.73
N MET A 80 8.27 16.34 -4.65
CA MET A 80 7.86 16.24 -6.07
C MET A 80 8.37 14.99 -6.78
N GLU A 81 9.62 14.57 -6.53
CA GLU A 81 10.18 13.33 -7.13
C GLU A 81 9.40 12.08 -6.74
N ASN A 82 8.70 12.12 -5.60
CA ASN A 82 7.99 10.97 -5.05
C ASN A 82 6.51 10.91 -5.48
N PHE A 83 5.99 11.86 -6.26
CA PHE A 83 4.61 11.84 -6.79
C PHE A 83 4.60 11.40 -8.27
N PRO A 84 3.53 10.71 -8.74
CA PRO A 84 2.16 10.71 -8.21
C PRO A 84 1.83 9.60 -7.20
N TYR A 85 1.04 9.95 -6.18
CA TYR A 85 0.42 8.98 -5.27
C TYR A 85 -1.02 8.74 -5.65
N PHE A 86 -1.43 7.48 -5.52
CA PHE A 86 -2.81 7.08 -5.72
C PHE A 86 -3.45 6.78 -4.37
N ALA A 87 -4.75 7.02 -4.27
CA ALA A 87 -5.56 6.55 -3.15
C ALA A 87 -6.98 6.30 -3.65
N ILE A 88 -7.64 5.28 -3.10
CA ILE A 88 -9.07 5.14 -3.26
C ILE A 88 -9.71 5.69 -1.97
N LEU A 89 -10.58 6.72 -2.08
CA LEU A 89 -11.07 7.50 -0.95
C LEU A 89 -12.59 7.42 -0.83
N PRO A 90 -13.14 7.11 0.37
CA PRO A 90 -14.58 7.04 0.55
C PRO A 90 -15.13 8.44 0.88
N PHE A 91 -16.28 8.75 0.33
CA PHE A 91 -17.07 9.92 0.70
C PHE A 91 -18.48 9.48 1.10
N PRO A 92 -18.65 8.99 2.34
CA PRO A 92 -19.92 8.44 2.80
C PRO A 92 -21.07 9.45 2.71
N ASP A 93 -20.80 10.72 3.01
CA ASP A 93 -21.78 11.82 2.99
C ASP A 93 -22.36 12.08 1.58
N PHE A 94 -21.61 11.69 0.55
CA PHE A 94 -22.03 11.78 -0.85
C PHE A 94 -22.36 10.41 -1.45
N GLN A 95 -22.28 9.32 -0.67
CA GLN A 95 -22.34 7.92 -1.15
C GLN A 95 -21.42 7.64 -2.35
N LEU A 96 -20.27 8.33 -2.41
CA LEU A 96 -19.29 8.21 -3.47
C LEU A 96 -18.03 7.51 -2.98
N THR A 97 -17.26 7.01 -3.93
CA THR A 97 -15.91 6.51 -3.75
C THR A 97 -15.07 7.04 -4.91
N SER A 98 -13.89 7.59 -4.63
CA SER A 98 -12.99 8.07 -5.67
C SER A 98 -11.77 7.17 -5.83
N LEU A 99 -11.22 7.11 -7.05
CA LEU A 99 -9.80 6.88 -7.26
C LEU A 99 -9.17 8.26 -7.46
N THR A 100 -8.36 8.70 -6.52
CA THR A 100 -7.72 10.00 -6.50
C THR A 100 -6.22 9.87 -6.74
N VAL A 101 -5.71 10.70 -7.63
CA VAL A 101 -4.29 10.86 -7.92
C VAL A 101 -3.85 12.20 -7.39
N PHE A 102 -2.88 12.18 -6.49
CA PHE A 102 -2.24 13.36 -5.94
C PHE A 102 -1.00 13.65 -6.75
N HIS A 103 -0.81 14.90 -7.14
CA HIS A 103 0.39 15.34 -7.85
C HIS A 103 0.62 16.84 -7.65
N PHE A 104 1.77 17.31 -8.09
CA PHE A 104 2.10 18.72 -8.10
C PHE A 104 2.11 19.28 -9.52
N ILE A 105 1.66 20.52 -9.69
CA ILE A 105 1.73 21.26 -10.95
C ILE A 105 2.80 22.34 -10.83
N LYS A 106 3.74 22.38 -11.77
CA LYS A 106 4.73 23.45 -11.88
C LYS A 106 4.29 24.45 -12.94
N PHE A 107 3.70 25.57 -12.52
CA PHE A 107 3.40 26.67 -13.43
C PHE A 107 4.68 27.43 -13.80
N LYS A 108 4.81 27.89 -15.05
CA LYS A 108 5.98 28.69 -15.48
C LYS A 108 6.09 30.02 -14.73
N THR A 109 4.97 30.54 -14.28
CA THR A 109 4.84 31.83 -13.59
C THR A 109 4.98 31.71 -12.07
N SER A 110 5.04 30.50 -11.51
CA SER A 110 5.14 30.26 -10.08
C SER A 110 6.48 29.62 -9.73
N THR A 111 7.13 30.14 -8.70
CA THR A 111 8.35 29.53 -8.14
C THR A 111 8.04 28.29 -7.32
N GLN A 112 6.83 28.19 -6.74
CA GLN A 112 6.39 27.05 -5.96
C GLN A 112 5.43 26.16 -6.73
N PRO A 113 5.59 24.84 -6.69
CA PRO A 113 4.63 23.91 -7.27
C PRO A 113 3.31 23.96 -6.51
N VAL A 114 2.22 23.70 -7.23
CA VAL A 114 0.86 23.73 -6.70
C VAL A 114 0.37 22.30 -6.43
N PRO A 115 0.08 21.96 -5.16
CA PRO A 115 -0.58 20.71 -4.82
C PRO A 115 -1.92 20.58 -5.54
N SER A 116 -2.18 19.41 -6.09
CA SER A 116 -3.40 19.14 -6.85
C SER A 116 -3.79 17.67 -6.77
N ALA A 117 -5.07 17.41 -7.03
CA ALA A 117 -5.66 16.10 -6.95
C ALA A 117 -6.67 15.90 -8.08
N PHE A 118 -6.52 14.81 -8.84
CA PHE A 118 -7.50 14.39 -9.83
C PHE A 118 -8.28 13.18 -9.31
N SER A 119 -9.60 13.19 -9.41
CA SER A 119 -10.47 12.13 -8.86
C SER A 119 -11.44 11.59 -9.90
N ILE A 120 -11.46 10.27 -10.06
CA ILE A 120 -12.53 9.53 -10.73
C ILE A 120 -13.54 9.14 -9.66
N LEU A 121 -14.75 9.69 -9.70
CA LEU A 121 -15.83 9.43 -8.76
C LEU A 121 -16.75 8.32 -9.29
N VAL A 122 -17.03 7.32 -8.46
CA VAL A 122 -18.04 6.28 -8.70
C VAL A 122 -18.98 6.19 -7.50
N GLU A 123 -20.16 5.64 -7.71
CA GLU A 123 -21.06 5.31 -6.59
C GLU A 123 -20.41 4.29 -5.65
N ARG A 124 -20.75 4.35 -4.36
CA ARG A 124 -20.26 3.41 -3.34
C ARG A 124 -20.50 1.94 -3.74
N ASN A 125 -21.64 1.66 -4.36
CA ASN A 125 -22.01 0.30 -4.80
C ASN A 125 -21.20 -0.18 -6.01
N SER A 126 -20.60 0.75 -6.77
CA SER A 126 -19.75 0.48 -7.92
C SER A 126 -18.26 0.58 -7.60
N ARG A 127 -17.88 0.67 -6.32
CA ARG A 127 -16.46 0.82 -5.90
C ARG A 127 -15.55 -0.27 -6.46
N SER A 128 -16.06 -1.49 -6.66
CA SER A 128 -15.32 -2.63 -7.22
C SER A 128 -14.71 -2.35 -8.58
N PHE A 129 -15.33 -1.48 -9.40
CA PHE A 129 -14.76 -1.04 -10.67
C PHE A 129 -13.36 -0.43 -10.52
N LEU A 130 -13.17 0.43 -9.50
CA LEU A 130 -11.89 1.11 -9.27
C LEU A 130 -10.79 0.15 -8.84
N TYR A 131 -11.13 -0.82 -7.99
CA TYR A 131 -10.18 -1.81 -7.49
C TYR A 131 -9.77 -2.80 -8.58
N ASN A 132 -10.75 -3.37 -9.29
CA ASN A 132 -10.52 -4.40 -10.30
C ASN A 132 -9.70 -3.88 -11.48
N ASN A 133 -9.75 -2.58 -11.74
CA ASN A 133 -9.05 -1.95 -12.86
C ASN A 133 -7.91 -1.03 -12.41
N LEU A 134 -7.48 -1.08 -11.14
CA LEU A 134 -6.58 -0.10 -10.54
C LEU A 134 -5.33 0.16 -11.40
N ASN A 135 -4.62 -0.88 -11.83
CA ASN A 135 -3.38 -0.71 -12.61
C ASN A 135 -3.62 -0.03 -13.97
N GLN A 136 -4.71 -0.38 -14.67
CA GLN A 136 -5.07 0.26 -15.94
C GLN A 136 -5.51 1.71 -15.72
N LEU A 137 -6.30 1.95 -14.68
CA LEU A 137 -6.74 3.29 -14.29
C LEU A 137 -5.55 4.17 -13.91
N LYS A 138 -4.58 3.67 -13.15
CA LYS A 138 -3.34 4.38 -12.79
C LYS A 138 -2.60 4.86 -14.04
N SER A 139 -2.31 3.95 -14.97
CA SER A 139 -1.61 4.27 -16.21
C SER A 139 -2.39 5.25 -17.08
N LEU A 140 -3.71 5.06 -17.21
CA LEU A 140 -4.56 5.92 -18.02
C LEU A 140 -4.64 7.35 -17.45
N VAL A 141 -4.84 7.47 -16.14
CA VAL A 141 -4.92 8.77 -15.46
C VAL A 141 -3.57 9.48 -15.47
N PHE A 142 -2.46 8.77 -15.29
CA PHE A 142 -1.13 9.37 -15.38
C PHE A 142 -0.89 10.01 -16.74
N ASN A 143 -1.18 9.29 -17.83
CA ASN A 143 -1.08 9.81 -19.19
C ASN A 143 -2.01 11.01 -19.46
N PHE A 144 -3.21 11.00 -18.87
CA PHE A 144 -4.13 12.13 -18.94
C PHE A 144 -3.55 13.36 -18.21
N LEU A 145 -3.01 13.19 -17.01
CA LEU A 145 -2.45 14.28 -16.21
C LEU A 145 -1.22 14.90 -16.87
N LEU A 146 -0.35 14.10 -17.50
CA LEU A 146 0.77 14.64 -18.28
C LEU A 146 0.30 15.62 -19.36
N LYS A 147 -0.70 15.22 -20.15
CA LYS A 147 -1.27 16.06 -21.22
C LYS A 147 -1.99 17.30 -20.67
N LEU A 148 -2.79 17.13 -19.63
CA LEU A 148 -3.50 18.23 -18.99
C LEU A 148 -2.50 19.26 -18.42
N ASN A 149 -1.45 18.78 -17.75
CA ASN A 149 -0.44 19.62 -17.13
C ASN A 149 0.32 20.45 -18.16
N GLU A 150 0.70 19.87 -19.30
CA GLU A 150 1.31 20.59 -20.42
C GLU A 150 0.45 21.79 -20.86
N GLU A 151 -0.86 21.59 -20.98
CA GLU A 151 -1.80 22.63 -21.40
C GLU A 151 -1.98 23.74 -20.37
N ILE A 152 -1.99 23.42 -19.09
CA ILE A 152 -2.24 24.41 -18.02
C ILE A 152 -0.96 25.02 -17.46
N THR A 153 0.23 24.69 -17.97
CA THR A 153 1.52 25.21 -17.47
C THR A 153 1.63 26.74 -17.44
N ASN A 154 0.91 27.44 -18.31
CA ASN A 154 0.86 28.91 -18.37
C ASN A 154 -0.28 29.53 -17.54
N GLY A 155 -1.08 28.70 -16.86
CA GLY A 155 -2.28 29.09 -16.12
C GLY A 155 -3.48 28.19 -16.45
N TYR A 156 -4.47 28.15 -15.57
CA TYR A 156 -5.71 27.40 -15.80
C TYR A 156 -6.47 27.97 -17.00
N LYS A 157 -6.87 27.10 -17.92
CA LYS A 157 -7.77 27.42 -19.04
C LYS A 157 -9.24 27.24 -18.63
N SER A 158 -10.17 27.69 -19.48
CA SER A 158 -11.59 27.47 -19.25
C SER A 158 -11.94 25.98 -19.33
N SER A 159 -13.03 25.56 -18.66
CA SER A 159 -13.49 24.16 -18.71
C SER A 159 -13.84 23.71 -20.13
N ASP A 160 -14.26 24.63 -21.00
CA ASP A 160 -14.64 24.29 -22.37
C ASP A 160 -13.40 24.00 -23.22
N ASP A 161 -12.28 24.73 -23.02
CA ASP A 161 -11.01 24.51 -23.74
C ASP A 161 -10.40 23.13 -23.45
N ILE A 162 -10.46 22.70 -22.18
CA ILE A 162 -9.87 21.43 -21.70
C ILE A 162 -10.84 20.25 -21.76
N SER A 163 -12.11 20.49 -22.10
CA SER A 163 -13.18 19.47 -22.11
C SER A 163 -12.85 18.24 -22.97
N HIS A 164 -12.10 18.42 -24.05
CA HIS A 164 -11.71 17.37 -24.97
C HIS A 164 -10.79 16.31 -24.31
N HIS A 165 -9.92 16.71 -23.37
CA HIS A 165 -9.09 15.77 -22.60
C HIS A 165 -9.94 14.87 -21.70
N PHE A 166 -10.95 15.47 -21.04
CA PHE A 166 -11.86 14.76 -20.17
C PHE A 166 -12.80 13.83 -20.95
N LEU A 167 -13.23 14.23 -22.15
CA LEU A 167 -13.99 13.38 -23.06
C LEU A 167 -13.19 12.15 -23.50
N ASN A 168 -11.93 12.35 -23.90
CA ASN A 168 -11.05 11.25 -24.27
C ASN A 168 -10.81 10.30 -23.10
N LEU A 169 -10.55 10.84 -21.90
CA LEU A 169 -10.40 10.05 -20.69
C LEU A 169 -11.66 9.24 -20.38
N LEU A 170 -12.83 9.88 -20.34
CA LEU A 170 -14.11 9.23 -20.04
C LEU A 170 -14.41 8.11 -21.04
N THR A 171 -14.14 8.33 -22.34
CA THR A 171 -14.33 7.31 -23.37
C THR A 171 -13.48 6.08 -23.11
N LYS A 172 -12.19 6.25 -22.77
CA LYS A 172 -11.29 5.14 -22.42
C LYS A 172 -11.70 4.44 -21.13
N LEU A 173 -12.18 5.18 -20.14
CA LEU A 173 -12.69 4.59 -18.90
C LEU A 173 -13.93 3.71 -19.17
N ILE A 174 -14.83 4.15 -20.05
CA ILE A 174 -15.99 3.36 -20.50
C ILE A 174 -15.57 2.11 -21.27
N GLU A 175 -14.48 2.16 -22.05
CA GLU A 175 -13.94 0.98 -22.71
C GLU A 175 -13.42 -0.06 -21.72
N ILE A 176 -12.73 0.37 -20.66
CA ILE A 176 -12.28 -0.50 -19.56
C ILE A 176 -13.49 -1.14 -18.86
N GLU A 177 -14.54 -0.37 -18.60
CA GLU A 177 -15.79 -0.88 -18.02
C GLU A 177 -16.44 -1.98 -18.87
N LYS A 178 -16.46 -1.82 -20.21
CA LYS A 178 -17.08 -2.76 -21.14
C LYS A 178 -16.25 -4.01 -21.43
N LYS A 179 -14.92 -3.95 -21.23
CA LYS A 179 -13.99 -5.05 -21.46
C LYS A 179 -13.23 -5.37 -20.17
N PRO A 180 -13.90 -5.89 -19.12
CA PRO A 180 -13.18 -6.29 -17.92
C PRO A 180 -12.15 -7.35 -18.29
N TYR A 181 -10.89 -7.13 -17.92
CA TYR A 181 -9.77 -8.02 -18.25
C TYR A 181 -9.83 -9.36 -17.52
N ALA A 182 -10.81 -9.51 -16.62
CA ALA A 182 -11.09 -10.66 -15.78
C ALA A 182 -12.56 -11.06 -15.92
N PRO A 183 -12.90 -12.37 -15.97
CA PRO A 183 -14.28 -12.80 -15.81
C PRO A 183 -14.80 -12.25 -14.47
N VAL A 184 -15.98 -11.62 -14.49
CA VAL A 184 -16.59 -10.98 -13.32
C VAL A 184 -16.92 -12.03 -12.27
N VAL A 185 -15.97 -12.38 -11.39
CA VAL A 185 -16.20 -13.28 -10.27
C VAL A 185 -16.62 -12.45 -9.04
N SER A 186 -17.92 -12.19 -8.97
CA SER A 186 -18.67 -11.64 -7.83
C SER A 186 -18.42 -10.17 -7.43
N ALA A 187 -19.48 -9.52 -6.94
CA ALA A 187 -19.55 -8.10 -6.54
C ALA A 187 -18.64 -7.69 -5.36
N THR A 188 -17.84 -8.60 -4.83
CA THR A 188 -16.84 -8.37 -3.77
C THR A 188 -15.47 -8.62 -4.36
N THR A 189 -14.61 -7.61 -4.38
CA THR A 189 -13.18 -7.71 -4.69
C THR A 189 -12.56 -8.93 -3.99
N ARG A 190 -11.74 -9.70 -4.70
CA ARG A 190 -11.05 -10.88 -4.14
C ARG A 190 -9.58 -10.75 -4.50
N LEU A 191 -8.75 -10.38 -3.52
CA LEU A 191 -7.32 -10.32 -3.75
C LEU A 191 -6.74 -11.72 -3.66
N LYS A 192 -5.93 -12.13 -4.63
CA LYS A 192 -5.27 -13.44 -4.65
C LYS A 192 -3.79 -13.27 -4.31
N VAL A 193 -3.40 -13.84 -3.17
CA VAL A 193 -2.01 -13.90 -2.72
C VAL A 193 -1.51 -15.33 -2.87
N VAL A 194 -0.44 -15.51 -3.65
CA VAL A 194 0.16 -16.81 -3.89
C VAL A 194 1.39 -17.01 -3.02
N PHE A 195 1.50 -18.18 -2.41
CA PHE A 195 2.65 -18.65 -1.65
C PHE A 195 3.28 -19.79 -2.44
N ALA A 196 4.48 -19.58 -2.98
CA ALA A 196 5.18 -20.55 -3.82
C ALA A 196 6.63 -20.75 -3.36
N GLY A 197 7.23 -21.86 -3.79
CA GLY A 197 8.57 -22.30 -3.38
C GLY A 197 8.62 -23.82 -3.27
N LEU A 198 9.81 -24.38 -3.01
CA LEU A 198 10.00 -25.83 -2.96
C LEU A 198 9.26 -26.51 -1.82
N ASP A 199 9.07 -27.82 -1.89
CA ASP A 199 8.63 -28.60 -0.73
C ASP A 199 9.57 -28.35 0.46
N ASP A 200 8.99 -28.37 1.67
CA ASP A 200 9.69 -28.07 2.93
C ASP A 200 10.30 -26.65 3.07
N SER A 201 9.99 -25.72 2.16
CA SER A 201 10.44 -24.31 2.27
C SER A 201 9.71 -23.47 3.33
N GLY A 202 8.84 -24.08 4.15
CA GLY A 202 8.16 -23.39 5.27
C GLY A 202 6.89 -22.58 4.94
N LYS A 203 6.35 -22.66 3.72
CA LYS A 203 5.12 -21.94 3.30
C LYS A 203 3.92 -22.16 4.22
N THR A 204 3.54 -23.42 4.42
CA THR A 204 2.39 -23.80 5.24
C THR A 204 2.61 -23.41 6.71
N SER A 205 3.83 -23.57 7.22
CA SER A 205 4.21 -23.15 8.57
C SER A 205 4.10 -21.63 8.75
N PHE A 206 4.49 -20.85 7.74
CA PHE A 206 4.34 -19.40 7.74
C PHE A 206 2.86 -19.00 7.82
N LEU A 207 2.01 -19.58 6.98
CA LEU A 207 0.57 -19.30 6.97
C LEU A 207 -0.11 -19.68 8.29
N LEU A 208 0.20 -20.85 8.84
CA LEU A 208 -0.31 -21.28 10.15
C LEU A 208 0.14 -20.34 11.28
N SER A 209 1.35 -19.77 11.17
CA SER A 209 1.87 -18.80 12.12
C SER A 209 1.10 -17.47 12.07
N ILE A 210 0.76 -16.99 10.86
CA ILE A 210 -0.09 -15.80 10.66
C ILE A 210 -1.48 -16.02 11.26
N ASP A 211 -2.07 -17.19 11.04
CA ASP A 211 -3.38 -17.60 11.59
C ASP A 211 -3.30 -18.01 13.08
N ARG A 212 -2.15 -17.85 13.73
CA ARG A 212 -1.88 -18.19 15.14
C ARG A 212 -2.24 -19.64 15.52
N LYS A 213 -2.25 -20.55 14.54
CA LYS A 213 -2.53 -21.98 14.72
C LYS A 213 -1.26 -22.77 15.06
N TYR A 214 -0.53 -22.33 16.09
CA TYR A 214 0.79 -22.89 16.46
C TYR A 214 0.75 -24.38 16.80
N SER A 215 -0.35 -24.88 17.36
CA SER A 215 -0.52 -26.31 17.66
C SER A 215 -0.47 -27.20 16.41
N LYS A 216 -0.76 -26.64 15.23
CA LYS A 216 -0.70 -27.34 13.94
C LYS A 216 0.68 -27.31 13.28
N LEU A 217 1.66 -26.64 13.90
CA LEU A 217 3.04 -26.61 13.39
C LEU A 217 3.78 -27.94 13.61
N ILE A 218 3.35 -28.72 14.60
CA ILE A 218 3.94 -30.03 14.91
C ILE A 218 3.37 -31.07 13.93
N GLY A 219 4.25 -31.79 13.23
CA GLY A 219 3.84 -32.90 12.35
C GLY A 219 3.16 -32.47 11.06
N ILE A 220 3.46 -31.27 10.54
CA ILE A 220 2.99 -30.83 9.22
C ILE A 220 3.39 -31.85 8.17
N LYS A 221 2.40 -32.37 7.44
CA LYS A 221 2.62 -33.22 6.27
C LYS A 221 2.82 -32.37 5.02
N PRO A 222 3.54 -32.86 3.99
CA PRO A 222 3.65 -32.14 2.73
C PRO A 222 2.29 -31.79 2.15
N THR A 223 2.08 -30.51 1.79
CA THR A 223 0.82 -30.01 1.23
C THR A 223 0.56 -30.66 -0.12
N ILE A 224 -0.60 -31.30 -0.28
CA ILE A 224 -1.00 -31.96 -1.53
C ILE A 224 -1.83 -30.97 -2.35
N GLY A 225 -1.34 -30.61 -3.53
CA GLY A 225 -2.04 -29.64 -4.38
C GLY A 225 -2.01 -28.22 -3.81
N ALA A 226 -2.97 -27.40 -4.23
CA ALA A 226 -3.12 -26.02 -3.78
C ALA A 226 -4.17 -25.96 -2.67
N ASN A 227 -3.78 -25.47 -1.50
CA ASN A 227 -4.70 -25.18 -0.41
C ASN A 227 -5.10 -23.70 -0.45
N VAL A 228 -6.39 -23.41 -0.35
CA VAL A 228 -6.92 -22.04 -0.42
C VAL A 228 -7.59 -21.72 0.91
N SER A 229 -7.14 -20.64 1.53
CA SER A 229 -7.76 -20.04 2.71
C SER A 229 -8.08 -18.57 2.44
N SER A 230 -8.86 -17.94 3.31
CA SER A 230 -9.23 -16.53 3.17
C SER A 230 -9.06 -15.78 4.49
N ILE A 231 -8.59 -14.54 4.39
CA ILE A 231 -8.57 -13.58 5.51
C ILE A 231 -9.33 -12.32 5.11
N GLN A 232 -9.82 -11.56 6.10
CA GLN A 232 -10.33 -10.20 5.88
C GLN A 232 -9.22 -9.21 6.18
N ALA A 233 -8.83 -8.41 5.18
CA ALA A 233 -7.87 -7.33 5.31
C ALA A 233 -8.07 -6.36 4.15
N LEU A 234 -7.70 -5.08 4.31
CA LEU A 234 -7.91 -4.07 3.25
C LEU A 234 -9.39 -3.93 2.85
N GLY A 235 -10.30 -4.18 3.79
CA GLY A 235 -11.74 -4.07 3.54
C GLY A 235 -12.27 -5.08 2.54
N THR A 236 -11.50 -6.14 2.28
CA THR A 236 -11.80 -7.13 1.27
C THR A 236 -11.36 -8.53 1.70
N SER A 237 -11.92 -9.54 1.04
CA SER A 237 -11.46 -10.92 1.22
C SER A 237 -10.17 -11.13 0.44
N ILE A 238 -9.11 -11.52 1.13
CA ILE A 238 -7.83 -11.91 0.55
C ILE A 238 -7.74 -13.43 0.60
N PHE A 239 -7.62 -14.05 -0.57
CA PHE A 239 -7.45 -15.50 -0.74
C PHE A 239 -5.98 -15.84 -0.75
N LEU A 240 -5.55 -16.64 0.22
CA LEU A 240 -4.18 -17.11 0.37
C LEU A 240 -4.08 -18.50 -0.27
N TRP A 241 -3.32 -18.60 -1.36
CA TRP A 241 -3.09 -19.82 -2.11
C TRP A 241 -1.74 -20.43 -1.71
N ASP A 242 -1.77 -21.46 -0.87
CA ASP A 242 -0.60 -22.25 -0.50
C ASP A 242 -0.36 -23.36 -1.54
N LEU A 243 0.65 -23.16 -2.39
CA LEU A 243 0.97 -24.10 -3.46
C LEU A 243 1.92 -25.19 -2.96
N GLY A 244 1.48 -26.46 -2.94
CA GLY A 244 2.33 -27.60 -2.58
C GLY A 244 3.61 -27.66 -3.42
N GLY A 245 4.78 -27.72 -2.77
CA GLY A 245 6.07 -27.51 -3.44
C GLY A 245 6.72 -28.75 -4.07
N GLN A 246 6.07 -29.92 -4.05
CA GLN A 246 6.64 -31.14 -4.62
C GLN A 246 6.82 -30.98 -6.13
N TYR A 247 7.81 -31.67 -6.70
CA TYR A 247 8.15 -31.56 -8.13
C TYR A 247 6.93 -31.70 -9.05
N SER A 248 6.13 -32.78 -8.89
CA SER A 248 4.94 -33.02 -9.70
C SER A 248 3.84 -31.96 -9.54
N SER A 249 3.68 -31.42 -8.33
CA SER A 249 2.77 -30.30 -8.05
C SER A 249 3.23 -29.03 -8.78
N ARG A 250 4.53 -28.71 -8.71
CA ARG A 250 5.12 -27.53 -9.36
C ARG A 250 4.98 -27.59 -10.88
N GLU A 251 5.27 -28.73 -11.50
CA GLU A 251 5.06 -28.92 -12.94
C GLU A 251 3.59 -28.69 -13.33
N LYS A 252 2.65 -29.23 -12.55
CA LYS A 252 1.22 -29.03 -12.76
C LYS A 252 0.83 -27.55 -12.69
N TYR A 253 1.37 -26.78 -11.74
CA TYR A 253 1.06 -25.36 -11.63
C TYR A 253 1.61 -24.53 -12.78
N LEU A 254 2.79 -24.87 -13.29
CA LEU A 254 3.35 -24.22 -14.47
C LEU A 254 2.57 -24.57 -15.75
N ASN A 255 2.19 -25.84 -15.92
CA ASN A 255 1.41 -26.31 -17.06
C ASN A 255 -0.03 -25.79 -17.07
N LYS A 256 -0.60 -25.56 -15.88
CA LYS A 256 -1.95 -25.00 -15.70
C LYS A 256 -1.89 -23.59 -15.10
N SER A 257 -0.94 -22.78 -15.53
CA SER A 257 -0.67 -21.43 -14.98
C SER A 257 -1.88 -20.50 -15.06
N GLN A 258 -2.78 -20.68 -16.02
CA GLN A 258 -4.03 -19.94 -16.12
C GLN A 258 -5.00 -20.18 -14.96
N ILE A 259 -4.85 -21.29 -14.22
CA ILE A 259 -5.64 -21.56 -13.00
C ILE A 259 -4.89 -21.04 -11.78
N TYR A 260 -3.59 -21.36 -11.69
CA TYR A 260 -2.84 -21.17 -10.45
C TYR A 260 -2.17 -19.80 -10.34
N LEU A 261 -1.73 -19.20 -11.45
CA LEU A 261 -0.96 -17.95 -11.46
C LEU A 261 -1.77 -16.75 -12.00
N TYR A 262 -2.77 -16.98 -12.87
CA TYR A 262 -3.65 -15.90 -13.34
C TYR A 262 -4.34 -15.20 -12.17
N GLU A 263 -4.55 -13.89 -12.31
CA GLU A 263 -5.14 -12.99 -11.29
C GLU A 263 -4.40 -12.97 -9.95
N THR A 264 -3.13 -13.42 -9.88
CA THR A 264 -2.31 -13.16 -8.71
C THR A 264 -2.11 -11.65 -8.52
N ASP A 265 -2.34 -11.14 -7.31
CA ASP A 265 -2.10 -9.75 -6.92
C ASP A 265 -0.80 -9.56 -6.15
N LEU A 266 -0.29 -10.62 -5.50
CA LEU A 266 0.94 -10.62 -4.70
C LEU A 266 1.53 -12.03 -4.65
N LEU A 267 2.85 -12.14 -4.82
CA LEU A 267 3.57 -13.40 -4.67
C LEU A 267 4.53 -13.35 -3.48
N PHE A 268 4.35 -14.29 -2.54
CA PHE A 268 5.39 -14.65 -1.59
C PHE A 268 6.15 -15.87 -2.10
N TYR A 269 7.46 -15.72 -2.37
CA TYR A 269 8.32 -16.79 -2.82
C TYR A 269 9.29 -17.24 -1.72
N PHE A 270 9.26 -18.52 -1.36
CA PHE A 270 9.97 -19.08 -0.22
C PHE A 270 11.21 -19.86 -0.65
N ILE A 271 12.33 -19.55 -0.01
CA ILE A 271 13.60 -20.26 -0.13
C ILE A 271 14.03 -20.69 1.28
N ASP A 272 14.40 -21.96 1.44
CA ASP A 272 14.98 -22.48 2.69
C ASP A 272 16.47 -22.18 2.69
N ILE A 273 16.94 -21.26 3.53
CA ILE A 273 18.36 -20.84 3.54
C ILE A 273 19.33 -21.94 4.01
N ARG A 274 18.82 -23.03 4.56
CA ARG A 274 19.61 -24.15 5.07
C ARG A 274 19.82 -25.24 4.02
N ASN A 275 19.15 -25.16 2.88
CA ASN A 275 19.17 -26.20 1.86
C ASN A 275 19.94 -25.75 0.60
N GLU A 276 21.24 -25.52 0.76
CA GLU A 276 22.15 -25.06 -0.30
C GLU A 276 22.03 -25.90 -1.58
N SER A 277 21.92 -27.22 -1.43
CA SER A 277 21.83 -28.17 -2.55
C SER A 277 20.64 -27.96 -3.48
N ARG A 278 19.60 -27.22 -3.03
CA ARG A 278 18.37 -26.97 -3.79
C ARG A 278 18.17 -25.50 -4.16
N PHE A 279 19.17 -24.64 -3.97
CA PHE A 279 19.06 -23.22 -4.33
C PHE A 279 18.80 -23.04 -5.82
N GLU A 280 19.57 -23.70 -6.68
CA GLU A 280 19.38 -23.62 -8.14
C GLU A 280 18.00 -24.08 -8.56
N GLU A 281 17.55 -25.23 -8.04
CA GLU A 281 16.20 -25.76 -8.31
C GLU A 281 15.10 -24.78 -7.90
N SER A 282 15.29 -24.10 -6.77
CA SER A 282 14.36 -23.07 -6.29
C SER A 282 14.37 -21.83 -7.19
N LEU A 283 15.55 -21.35 -7.57
CA LEU A 283 15.70 -20.16 -8.41
C LEU A 283 15.15 -20.40 -9.83
N GLU A 284 15.40 -21.57 -10.40
CA GLU A 284 14.81 -21.99 -11.67
C GLU A 284 13.28 -22.07 -11.60
N TYR A 285 12.73 -22.59 -10.50
CA TYR A 285 11.28 -22.65 -10.32
C TYR A 285 10.67 -21.25 -10.23
N PHE A 286 11.33 -20.33 -9.52
CA PHE A 286 10.91 -18.93 -9.45
C PHE A 286 10.92 -18.26 -10.83
N GLN A 287 11.98 -18.43 -11.62
CA GLN A 287 12.07 -17.92 -12.99
C GLN A 287 10.88 -18.38 -13.83
N LYS A 288 10.52 -19.67 -13.76
CA LYS A 288 9.36 -20.23 -14.48
C LYS A 288 8.02 -19.64 -14.02
N ILE A 289 7.85 -19.36 -12.73
CA ILE A 289 6.66 -18.64 -12.21
C ILE A 289 6.61 -17.23 -12.77
N LYS A 290 7.73 -16.50 -12.72
CA LYS A 290 7.83 -15.12 -13.24
C LYS A 290 7.46 -15.07 -14.72
N ASP A 291 7.96 -16.00 -15.53
CA ASP A 291 7.60 -16.10 -16.94
C ASP A 291 6.10 -16.38 -17.13
N GLY A 292 5.51 -17.21 -16.27
CA GLY A 292 4.06 -17.45 -16.20
C GLY A 292 3.26 -16.16 -15.93
N LEU A 293 3.66 -15.37 -14.93
CA LEU A 293 3.01 -14.10 -14.61
C LEU A 293 3.15 -13.08 -15.75
N LYS A 294 4.33 -13.01 -16.38
CA LYS A 294 4.58 -12.13 -17.53
C LYS A 294 3.69 -12.46 -18.72
N LYS A 295 3.38 -13.74 -18.98
CA LYS A 295 2.43 -14.16 -20.03
C LYS A 295 1.03 -13.57 -19.82
N PHE A 296 0.61 -13.35 -18.58
CA PHE A 296 -0.67 -12.74 -18.24
C PHE A 296 -0.60 -11.21 -18.12
N LYS A 297 0.56 -10.59 -18.43
CA LYS A 297 0.81 -9.16 -18.24
C LYS A 297 0.56 -8.69 -16.80
N GLN A 298 0.85 -9.56 -15.84
CA GLN A 298 0.68 -9.27 -14.42
C GLN A 298 2.00 -8.76 -13.85
N ASP A 299 2.06 -7.44 -13.67
CA ASP A 299 3.11 -6.81 -12.87
C ASP A 299 2.62 -6.74 -11.42
N ILE A 300 3.21 -7.57 -10.56
CA ILE A 300 2.76 -7.79 -9.19
C ILE A 300 3.92 -7.58 -8.24
N PRO A 301 3.67 -7.16 -6.99
CA PRO A 301 4.71 -7.16 -5.99
C PRO A 301 5.21 -8.58 -5.69
N LEU A 302 6.53 -8.68 -5.53
CA LEU A 302 7.23 -9.91 -5.20
C LEU A 302 7.88 -9.77 -3.83
N ILE A 303 7.58 -10.69 -2.92
CA ILE A 303 8.18 -10.76 -1.57
C ILE A 303 8.90 -12.09 -1.45
N PHE A 304 10.20 -12.04 -1.19
CA PHE A 304 11.02 -13.22 -0.99
C PHE A 304 11.17 -13.51 0.49
N ILE A 305 10.89 -14.75 0.86
CA ILE A 305 11.01 -15.25 2.21
C ILE A 305 12.20 -16.19 2.28
N LEU A 306 13.25 -15.74 2.95
CA LEU A 306 14.37 -16.56 3.37
C LEU A 306 13.98 -17.23 4.68
N SER A 307 13.41 -18.42 4.56
CA SER A 307 12.83 -19.17 5.69
C SER A 307 13.87 -19.91 6.50
N LYS A 308 13.49 -20.35 7.70
CA LYS A 308 14.32 -21.10 8.66
C LYS A 308 15.56 -20.30 9.14
N GLY A 309 15.46 -18.97 9.17
CA GLY A 309 16.47 -18.06 9.71
C GLY A 309 16.41 -17.94 11.23
N ASP A 310 16.68 -19.05 11.92
CA ASP A 310 16.63 -19.12 13.37
C ASP A 310 17.81 -18.32 13.99
N LYS A 311 17.58 -17.71 15.17
CA LYS A 311 18.53 -16.73 15.76
C LYS A 311 19.90 -17.31 16.09
N ASP A 312 19.94 -18.59 16.39
CA ASP A 312 21.13 -19.38 16.71
C ASP A 312 21.98 -19.69 15.49
N ILE A 313 21.41 -19.72 14.29
CA ILE A 313 22.14 -20.08 13.07
C ILE A 313 22.35 -18.93 12.10
N VAL A 314 21.50 -17.90 12.13
CA VAL A 314 21.48 -16.82 11.11
C VAL A 314 22.80 -16.04 11.04
N ASN A 315 23.55 -16.00 12.14
CA ASN A 315 24.84 -15.31 12.23
C ASN A 315 26.05 -16.17 11.86
N SER A 316 25.85 -17.46 11.59
CA SER A 316 26.93 -18.34 11.12
C SER A 316 27.43 -17.91 9.75
N GLU A 317 28.73 -18.09 9.49
CA GLU A 317 29.37 -17.71 8.21
C GLU A 317 28.73 -18.45 7.02
N GLU A 318 28.40 -19.74 7.21
CA GLU A 318 27.73 -20.56 6.20
C GLU A 318 26.38 -19.97 5.79
N ILE A 319 25.51 -19.67 6.76
CA ILE A 319 24.18 -19.12 6.47
C ILE A 319 24.27 -17.71 5.89
N LYS A 320 25.20 -16.87 6.36
CA LYS A 320 25.47 -15.55 5.76
C LYS A 320 25.87 -15.68 4.29
N LYS A 321 26.76 -16.61 3.95
CA LYS A 321 27.16 -16.88 2.57
C LYS A 321 25.97 -17.35 1.72
N ASN A 322 25.13 -18.22 2.25
CA ASN A 322 23.91 -18.69 1.57
C ASN A 322 22.94 -17.55 1.29
N ILE A 323 22.70 -16.68 2.28
CA ILE A 323 21.85 -15.50 2.12
C ILE A 323 22.40 -14.58 1.03
N SER A 324 23.69 -14.26 1.06
CA SER A 324 24.33 -13.40 0.06
C SER A 324 24.25 -14.00 -1.34
N TYR A 325 24.44 -15.32 -1.47
CA TYR A 325 24.29 -16.03 -2.74
C TYR A 325 22.87 -15.89 -3.30
N ILE A 326 21.86 -16.20 -2.49
CA ILE A 326 20.46 -16.12 -2.90
C ILE A 326 20.09 -14.68 -3.29
N LYS A 327 20.51 -13.68 -2.49
CA LYS A 327 20.28 -12.25 -2.77
C LYS A 327 20.82 -11.85 -4.15
N SER A 328 22.07 -12.20 -4.43
CA SER A 328 22.72 -11.90 -5.71
C SER A 328 21.95 -12.52 -6.88
N LYS A 329 21.59 -13.80 -6.78
CA LYS A 329 20.83 -14.50 -7.83
C LYS A 329 19.42 -13.95 -8.03
N LEU A 330 18.73 -13.57 -6.97
CA LEU A 330 17.43 -12.92 -7.08
C LEU A 330 17.55 -11.56 -7.79
N ALA A 331 18.58 -10.77 -7.50
CA ALA A 331 18.83 -9.51 -8.18
C ALA A 331 19.11 -9.71 -9.69
N GLU A 332 19.86 -10.76 -10.06
CA GLU A 332 20.06 -11.14 -11.47
C GLU A 332 18.75 -11.52 -12.16
N ILE A 333 17.87 -12.29 -11.49
CA ILE A 333 16.60 -12.76 -12.05
C ILE A 333 15.57 -11.63 -12.16
N THR A 334 15.56 -10.67 -11.23
CA THR A 334 14.64 -9.52 -11.21
C THR A 334 15.39 -8.20 -11.35
N PRO A 335 15.97 -7.90 -12.53
CA PRO A 335 16.70 -6.65 -12.73
C PRO A 335 15.77 -5.43 -12.74
N GLU A 336 14.52 -5.64 -13.17
CA GLU A 336 13.52 -4.57 -13.34
C GLU A 336 12.80 -4.21 -12.04
N VAL A 337 12.81 -5.12 -11.06
CA VAL A 337 12.13 -4.93 -9.77
C VAL A 337 13.07 -5.38 -8.67
N LYS A 338 13.38 -4.45 -7.78
CA LYS A 338 14.23 -4.70 -6.63
C LYS A 338 13.60 -5.77 -5.71
N PRO A 339 14.21 -6.96 -5.51
CA PRO A 339 13.64 -8.00 -4.65
C PRO A 339 13.52 -7.54 -3.20
N GLU A 340 12.32 -7.61 -2.62
CA GLU A 340 12.12 -7.41 -1.18
C GLU A 340 12.29 -8.73 -0.45
N ILE A 341 13.28 -8.80 0.43
CA ILE A 341 13.74 -10.05 1.03
C ILE A 341 13.56 -9.97 2.54
N PHE A 342 12.96 -11.00 3.13
CA PHE A 342 12.77 -11.13 4.57
C PHE A 342 13.31 -12.45 5.07
N ILE A 343 14.19 -12.38 6.06
CA ILE A 343 14.63 -13.56 6.82
C ILE A 343 13.59 -13.85 7.91
N THR A 344 13.04 -15.07 7.90
CA THR A 344 11.95 -15.44 8.81
C THR A 344 12.20 -16.75 9.53
N SER A 345 11.66 -16.83 10.74
CA SER A 345 11.68 -18.02 11.58
C SER A 345 10.32 -18.19 12.26
N ILE A 346 9.84 -19.43 12.33
CA ILE A 346 8.60 -19.77 13.07
C ILE A 346 8.77 -19.59 14.58
N PHE A 347 9.99 -19.61 15.10
CA PHE A 347 10.30 -19.27 16.49
C PHE A 347 10.31 -17.76 16.75
N SER A 348 10.23 -16.96 15.68
CA SER A 348 10.14 -15.51 15.72
C SER A 348 8.95 -15.05 14.89
N ILE A 349 7.72 -15.29 15.39
CA ILE A 349 6.47 -14.90 14.73
C ILE A 349 6.48 -13.45 14.19
N PHE A 350 7.20 -12.53 14.83
CA PHE A 350 7.26 -11.15 14.39
C PHE A 350 8.01 -10.95 13.07
N SER A 351 9.01 -11.79 12.78
CA SER A 351 9.64 -11.82 11.45
C SER A 351 8.63 -12.19 10.35
N ILE A 352 7.74 -13.14 10.65
CA ILE A 352 6.67 -13.59 9.76
C ILE A 352 5.60 -12.52 9.61
N LEU A 353 5.08 -11.96 10.71
CA LEU A 353 4.08 -10.90 10.68
C LEU A 353 4.58 -9.67 9.94
N ARG A 354 5.86 -9.33 10.10
CA ARG A 354 6.48 -8.21 9.40
C ARG A 354 6.54 -8.44 7.90
N ALA A 355 7.09 -9.58 7.46
CA ALA A 355 7.17 -9.92 6.03
C ALA A 355 5.77 -9.96 5.40
N PHE A 356 4.81 -10.55 6.12
CA PHE A 356 3.42 -10.58 5.67
C PHE A 356 2.80 -9.18 5.58
N SER A 357 2.99 -8.33 6.60
CA SER A 357 2.51 -6.95 6.61
C SER A 357 3.11 -6.12 5.47
N ALA A 358 4.41 -6.30 5.19
CA ALA A 358 5.08 -5.62 4.08
C ALA A 358 4.44 -5.98 2.74
N GLY A 359 4.13 -7.27 2.50
CA GLY A 359 3.43 -7.70 1.30
C GLY A 359 1.98 -7.21 1.23
N ILE A 360 1.18 -7.43 2.29
CA ILE A 360 -0.23 -7.03 2.31
C ILE A 360 -0.39 -5.52 2.16
N SER A 361 0.45 -4.71 2.81
CA SER A 361 0.36 -3.26 2.68
C SER A 361 0.59 -2.78 1.24
N LYS A 362 1.33 -3.52 0.38
CA LYS A 362 1.47 -3.18 -1.05
C LYS A 362 0.19 -3.36 -1.85
N LEU A 363 -0.71 -4.20 -1.38
CA LEU A 363 -2.03 -4.36 -1.99
C LEU A 363 -2.97 -3.21 -1.65
N SER A 364 -2.61 -2.39 -0.65
CA SER A 364 -3.40 -1.22 -0.29
C SER A 364 -3.14 -0.09 -1.28
N PRO A 365 -4.18 0.42 -1.98
CA PRO A 365 -4.03 1.60 -2.80
C PRO A 365 -3.73 2.85 -1.96
N ASN A 366 -3.95 2.83 -0.66
CA ASN A 366 -3.82 4.00 0.22
C ASN A 366 -2.48 4.04 0.97
N ARG A 367 -1.62 3.02 0.83
CA ARG A 367 -0.37 2.89 1.59
C ARG A 367 0.52 4.11 1.45
N GLU A 368 0.77 4.57 0.22
CA GLU A 368 1.66 5.70 -0.07
C GLU A 368 1.21 6.96 0.66
N LEU A 369 -0.09 7.25 0.64
CA LEU A 369 -0.66 8.44 1.29
C LEU A 369 -0.62 8.35 2.82
N ILE A 370 -0.82 7.14 3.38
CA ILE A 370 -0.67 6.93 4.84
C ILE A 370 0.80 7.11 5.23
N ASN A 371 1.74 6.50 4.51
CA ASN A 371 3.17 6.64 4.75
C ASN A 371 3.62 8.10 4.64
N PHE A 372 3.12 8.84 3.66
CA PHE A 372 3.39 10.27 3.51
C PHE A 372 2.91 11.07 4.73
N ASN A 373 1.67 10.86 5.18
CA ASN A 373 1.15 11.55 6.37
C ASN A 373 1.93 11.17 7.63
N LEU A 374 2.37 9.93 7.73
CA LEU A 374 3.16 9.40 8.84
C LEU A 374 4.58 9.99 8.86
N LYS A 375 5.24 10.08 7.69
CA LYS A 375 6.51 10.80 7.48
C LYS A 375 6.39 12.27 7.89
N ASN A 376 5.31 12.95 7.49
CA ASN A 376 5.11 14.36 7.78
C ASN A 376 5.02 14.66 9.28
N ILE A 377 4.23 13.88 10.04
CA ILE A 377 4.16 14.06 11.49
C ILE A 377 5.47 13.66 12.17
N ALA A 378 6.12 12.59 11.70
CA ALA A 378 7.39 12.13 12.25
C ALA A 378 8.50 13.18 12.10
N ASN A 379 8.64 13.77 10.91
CA ASN A 379 9.62 14.82 10.64
C ASN A 379 9.40 16.07 11.50
N ARG A 380 8.15 16.49 11.72
CA ARG A 380 7.81 17.68 12.54
C ARG A 380 8.23 17.55 14.00
N ILE A 381 8.13 16.34 14.53
CA ILE A 381 8.44 16.03 15.94
C ILE A 381 9.88 15.50 16.07
N ASN A 382 10.55 15.25 14.93
CA ASN A 382 11.82 14.55 14.85
C ASN A 382 11.74 13.17 15.55
N ILE A 383 10.73 12.39 15.18
CA ILE A 383 10.52 11.03 15.69
C ILE A 383 11.51 10.09 14.99
N SER A 384 12.12 9.19 15.75
CA SER A 384 13.14 8.26 15.25
C SER A 384 12.51 7.12 14.44
N LEU A 385 11.41 6.55 14.95
CA LEU A 385 10.63 5.52 14.28
C LEU A 385 9.15 5.71 14.63
N MET A 386 8.28 5.53 13.65
CA MET A 386 6.83 5.52 13.88
C MET A 386 6.20 4.35 13.13
N LEU A 387 5.40 3.54 13.83
CA LEU A 387 4.69 2.38 13.28
C LEU A 387 3.19 2.54 13.50
N LEU A 388 2.41 2.26 12.46
CA LEU A 388 0.95 2.15 12.55
C LEU A 388 0.56 0.68 12.40
N LEU A 389 -0.12 0.16 13.42
CA LEU A 389 -0.45 -1.25 13.56
C LEU A 389 -1.96 -1.43 13.73
N ASN A 390 -2.49 -2.53 13.21
CA ASN A 390 -3.83 -2.99 13.58
C ASN A 390 -3.81 -3.84 14.87
N ASN A 391 -4.99 -4.31 15.30
CA ASN A 391 -5.12 -5.11 16.52
C ASN A 391 -4.39 -6.47 16.45
N GLU A 392 -4.24 -7.05 15.27
CA GLU A 392 -3.50 -8.28 15.05
C GLU A 392 -1.97 -8.06 15.12
N GLY A 393 -1.54 -6.80 15.05
CA GLY A 393 -0.15 -6.36 14.99
C GLY A 393 0.44 -6.34 13.58
N LEU A 394 -0.41 -6.33 12.55
CA LEU A 394 0.01 -6.09 11.18
C LEU A 394 0.39 -4.61 11.02
N VAL A 395 1.54 -4.38 10.41
CA VAL A 395 2.05 -3.03 10.09
C VAL A 395 1.33 -2.53 8.85
N LEU A 396 0.56 -1.46 9.01
CA LEU A 396 -0.18 -0.84 7.92
C LEU A 396 0.65 0.24 7.23
N ALA A 397 1.48 0.94 8.02
CA ALA A 397 2.38 2.00 7.58
C ALA A 397 3.52 2.15 8.58
N GLU A 398 4.66 2.64 8.10
CA GLU A 398 5.88 2.80 8.89
C GLU A 398 6.72 3.96 8.37
N TYR A 399 7.50 4.57 9.27
CA TYR A 399 8.49 5.58 8.98
C TYR A 399 9.73 5.36 9.83
N TYR A 400 10.88 5.55 9.21
CA TYR A 400 12.20 5.52 9.83
C TYR A 400 12.90 6.85 9.55
N SER A 401 13.43 7.49 10.59
CA SER A 401 14.25 8.69 10.41
C SER A 401 15.63 8.32 9.86
N PRO A 402 16.28 9.16 9.04
CA PRO A 402 17.65 8.92 8.55
C PRO A 402 18.63 8.57 9.67
N LYS A 403 18.57 9.29 10.79
CA LYS A 403 19.42 9.02 11.97
C LYS A 403 19.27 7.59 12.54
N VAL A 404 18.08 7.00 12.47
CA VAL A 404 17.90 5.59 12.86
C VAL A 404 18.51 4.66 11.84
N LEU A 405 18.50 5.03 10.56
CA LEU A 405 19.17 4.27 9.50
C LEU A 405 20.68 4.26 9.78
N ASP A 406 21.28 5.42 10.05
CA ASP A 406 22.72 5.56 10.36
C ASP A 406 23.14 4.87 11.67
N LEU A 407 22.30 4.89 12.71
CA LEU A 407 22.58 4.19 13.99
C LEU A 407 22.48 2.67 13.88
N LEU A 408 21.85 2.18 12.80
CA LEU A 408 21.75 0.77 12.47
C LEU A 408 22.90 0.33 11.54
N GLU A 409 23.70 1.26 11.01
CA GLU A 409 24.95 0.99 10.30
C GLU A 409 26.09 0.66 11.28
N ILE A 410 26.30 -0.63 11.54
CA ILE A 410 27.62 -1.13 11.93
C ILE A 410 28.10 -2.06 10.82
N GLU A 411 29.12 -1.55 10.11
CA GLU A 411 30.07 -2.18 9.17
C GLU A 411 29.52 -2.84 7.89
N TYR A 412 29.58 -2.14 6.74
CA TYR A 412 30.71 -2.22 5.78
C TYR A 412 30.69 -1.04 4.78
N SER A 413 31.84 -0.88 4.13
CA SER A 413 32.38 0.23 3.35
C SER A 413 31.74 0.52 1.99
N GLU A 414 31.81 1.82 1.65
CA GLU A 414 31.88 2.48 0.33
C GLU A 414 30.63 2.55 -0.55
N GLU A 415 30.24 3.81 -0.80
CA GLU A 415 29.47 4.38 -1.90
C GLU A 415 28.56 3.42 -2.71
N VAL A 416 27.31 3.29 -2.28
CA VAL A 416 26.25 2.76 -3.15
C VAL A 416 25.02 3.66 -3.14
N SER A 417 24.56 3.96 -4.34
CA SER A 417 23.41 4.81 -4.66
C SER A 417 22.09 4.32 -4.04
N GLY A 418 21.53 5.14 -3.13
CA GLY A 418 20.12 5.57 -3.02
C GLY A 418 19.01 4.57 -2.67
N ASP A 419 19.18 3.27 -2.93
CA ASP A 419 18.08 2.29 -2.84
C ASP A 419 18.47 0.95 -2.20
N GLU A 420 19.76 0.60 -2.15
CA GLU A 420 20.22 -0.58 -1.41
C GLU A 420 20.10 -0.39 0.10
N GLU A 421 20.22 0.87 0.56
CA GLU A 421 19.94 1.29 1.93
C GLU A 421 18.61 0.71 2.44
N LEU A 422 17.50 0.88 1.70
CA LEU A 422 16.18 0.45 2.18
C LEU A 422 16.11 -1.04 2.53
N ARG A 423 16.78 -1.92 1.78
CA ARG A 423 16.77 -3.37 2.04
C ARG A 423 17.59 -3.76 3.26
N GLU A 424 18.78 -3.19 3.39
CA GLU A 424 19.61 -3.42 4.58
C GLU A 424 18.93 -2.85 5.82
N ILE A 425 18.32 -1.67 5.69
CA ILE A 425 17.43 -1.09 6.70
C ILE A 425 16.34 -2.08 7.08
N PHE A 426 15.65 -2.72 6.12
CA PHE A 426 14.62 -3.72 6.44
C PHE A 426 15.18 -4.92 7.21
N GLU A 427 16.33 -5.47 6.86
CA GLU A 427 16.89 -6.60 7.60
C GLU A 427 17.41 -6.20 8.99
N ILE A 428 18.11 -5.07 9.10
CA ILE A 428 18.72 -4.59 10.35
C ILE A 428 17.66 -4.09 11.35
N THR A 429 16.52 -3.60 10.88
CA THR A 429 15.39 -3.21 11.75
C THR A 429 14.59 -4.40 12.28
N ALA A 430 14.79 -5.64 11.79
CA ALA A 430 14.02 -6.81 12.25
C ALA A 430 14.22 -7.14 13.75
N PRO A 431 15.45 -7.05 14.29
CA PRO A 431 15.69 -7.07 15.74
C PRO A 431 14.94 -5.98 16.52
N GLN A 432 14.98 -4.73 16.04
CA GLN A 432 14.31 -3.59 16.70
C GLN A 432 12.79 -3.76 16.68
N PHE A 433 12.23 -4.15 15.54
CA PHE A 433 10.82 -4.48 15.38
C PHE A 433 10.38 -5.59 16.35
N THR A 434 11.21 -6.61 16.53
CA THR A 434 10.96 -7.68 17.51
C THR A 434 10.82 -7.14 18.92
N ILE A 435 11.63 -6.15 19.33
CA ILE A 435 11.55 -5.52 20.64
C ILE A 435 10.26 -4.69 20.75
N LEU A 436 10.01 -3.81 19.79
CA LEU A 436 8.83 -2.93 19.77
C LEU A 436 7.53 -3.74 19.78
N TYR A 437 7.49 -4.81 19.00
CA TYR A 437 6.32 -5.69 18.96
C TYR A 437 6.13 -6.44 20.29
N LYS A 438 7.20 -6.94 20.91
CA LYS A 438 7.09 -7.59 22.24
C LYS A 438 6.47 -6.63 23.26
N ILE A 439 6.87 -5.36 23.20
CA ILE A 439 6.32 -4.29 24.04
C ILE A 439 4.85 -4.05 23.69
N PHE A 440 4.52 -3.91 22.41
CA PHE A 440 3.14 -3.79 21.93
C PHE A 440 2.26 -4.97 22.37
N SER A 441 2.76 -6.20 22.31
CA SER A 441 2.02 -7.40 22.71
C SER A 441 1.65 -7.38 24.18
N LYS A 442 2.60 -6.96 25.03
CA LYS A 442 2.36 -6.76 26.47
C LYS A 442 1.37 -5.61 26.68
N PHE A 443 1.51 -4.52 25.93
CA PHE A 443 0.61 -3.39 26.01
C PHE A 443 -0.83 -3.75 25.64
N ARG A 444 -1.06 -4.48 24.54
CA ARG A 444 -2.41 -4.85 24.07
C ARG A 444 -3.22 -5.61 25.12
N THR A 445 -2.56 -6.35 26.01
CA THR A 445 -3.23 -7.05 27.12
C THR A 445 -3.61 -6.15 28.29
N LEU A 446 -2.98 -4.98 28.39
CA LEU A 446 -3.28 -3.95 29.38
C LEU A 446 -4.42 -3.10 28.78
N LYS A 447 -5.57 -2.99 29.46
CA LYS A 447 -6.74 -2.20 28.98
C LYS A 447 -6.50 -0.67 29.02
N GLN A 448 -5.27 -0.23 28.80
CA GLN A 448 -4.87 1.17 28.81
C GLN A 448 -4.85 1.72 27.38
N ASN A 449 -5.12 3.03 27.24
CA ASN A 449 -5.07 3.70 25.94
C ASN A 449 -3.67 4.20 25.58
N GLU A 450 -2.73 4.17 26.53
CA GLU A 450 -1.37 4.62 26.33
C GLU A 450 -0.41 3.85 27.23
N ALA A 451 0.82 3.63 26.76
CA ALA A 451 1.93 3.21 27.61
C ALA A 451 3.25 3.83 27.16
N ILE A 452 4.14 4.01 28.14
CA ILE A 452 5.49 4.54 27.95
C ILE A 452 6.48 3.52 28.48
N PHE A 453 7.45 3.14 27.66
CA PHE A 453 8.52 2.23 28.01
C PHE A 453 9.87 2.92 27.81
N LYS A 454 10.65 3.05 28.88
CA LYS A 454 12.00 3.61 28.81
C LYS A 454 12.98 2.50 28.43
N VAL A 455 13.74 2.71 27.37
CA VAL A 455 14.75 1.79 26.86
C VAL A 455 16.06 2.55 26.76
N THR A 456 16.98 2.36 27.71
CA THR A 456 18.30 3.03 27.78
C THR A 456 18.29 4.50 27.36
N ASN A 457 18.49 4.81 26.07
CA ASN A 457 18.60 6.17 25.50
C ASN A 457 17.38 6.57 24.65
N SER A 458 16.26 5.88 24.79
CA SER A 458 15.05 6.08 24.00
C SER A 458 13.80 5.79 24.82
N VAL A 459 12.69 6.34 24.36
CA VAL A 459 11.37 6.16 24.93
C VAL A 459 10.48 5.59 23.85
N ILE A 460 9.79 4.51 24.18
CA ILE A 460 8.76 3.92 23.34
C ILE A 460 7.42 4.38 23.89
N LEU A 461 6.73 5.21 23.11
CA LEU A 461 5.36 5.61 23.39
C LEU A 461 4.43 4.78 22.52
N ILE A 462 3.41 4.17 23.12
CA ILE A 462 2.36 3.46 22.41
C ILE A 462 1.05 4.17 22.71
N LYS A 463 0.31 4.54 21.68
CA LYS A 463 -1.06 5.06 21.81
C LYS A 463 -2.01 4.13 21.08
N LYS A 464 -3.05 3.69 21.80
CA LYS A 464 -4.21 3.01 21.24
C LYS A 464 -5.14 4.06 20.65
N ILE A 465 -5.63 3.80 19.45
CA ILE A 465 -6.48 4.71 18.68
C ILE A 465 -7.66 3.90 18.17
N GLN A 466 -8.86 4.42 18.36
CA GLN A 466 -10.07 3.78 17.90
C GLN A 466 -10.62 4.52 16.69
N ILE A 467 -10.85 3.80 15.60
CA ILE A 467 -11.46 4.34 14.37
C ILE A 467 -12.68 3.47 14.07
N SER A 468 -13.87 4.06 14.20
CA SER A 468 -15.14 3.30 14.28
C SER A 468 -15.07 2.23 15.38
N ASP A 469 -15.34 0.96 15.07
CA ASP A 469 -15.37 -0.14 16.04
C ASP A 469 -14.05 -0.93 16.12
N HIS A 470 -12.96 -0.38 15.56
CA HIS A 470 -11.70 -1.10 15.41
C HIS A 470 -10.53 -0.38 16.08
N ASP A 471 -9.70 -1.20 16.73
CA ASP A 471 -8.52 -0.77 17.45
C ASP A 471 -7.29 -0.73 16.53
N PHE A 472 -6.64 0.42 16.49
CA PHE A 472 -5.32 0.65 15.91
C PHE A 472 -4.35 1.09 16.99
N TYR A 473 -3.07 0.97 16.68
CA TYR A 473 -1.99 1.32 17.59
C TYR A 473 -0.94 2.09 16.83
N VAL A 474 -0.53 3.22 17.39
CA VAL A 474 0.61 3.98 16.89
C VAL A 474 1.72 3.88 17.91
N LEU A 475 2.84 3.34 17.45
CA LEU A 475 4.06 3.18 18.24
C LEU A 475 5.07 4.21 17.77
N PHE A 476 5.67 4.92 18.72
CA PHE A 476 6.69 5.92 18.51
C PHE A 476 7.96 5.51 19.25
N LEU A 477 9.09 5.54 18.56
CA LEU A 477 10.41 5.57 19.19
C LEU A 477 10.89 7.02 19.17
N ILE A 478 11.07 7.60 20.35
CA ILE A 478 11.56 8.96 20.53
C ILE A 478 12.80 8.94 21.41
N ASP A 479 13.69 9.91 21.23
CA ASP A 479 14.90 10.12 22.02
C ASP A 479 14.62 10.88 23.34
N ASP A 480 13.48 11.55 23.45
CA ASP A 480 13.12 12.41 24.59
C ASP A 480 11.62 12.34 24.91
N GLU A 481 11.30 12.06 26.19
CA GLU A 481 9.93 11.98 26.70
C GLU A 481 9.17 13.30 26.54
N ARG A 482 9.85 14.46 26.52
CA ARG A 482 9.25 15.78 26.29
C ARG A 482 8.57 15.91 24.93
N LYS A 483 8.90 15.05 23.95
CA LYS A 483 8.21 15.02 22.65
C LYS A 483 6.77 14.53 22.75
N LYS A 484 6.37 13.90 23.88
CA LYS A 484 4.99 13.42 24.11
C LYS A 484 3.95 14.53 23.95
N GLU A 485 4.15 15.70 24.55
CA GLU A 485 3.16 16.80 24.47
C GLU A 485 2.96 17.26 23.02
N LYS A 486 4.03 17.28 22.22
CA LYS A 486 3.96 17.59 20.78
C LYS A 486 3.21 16.51 20.00
N ILE A 487 3.42 15.24 20.34
CA ILE A 487 2.67 14.12 19.76
C ILE A 487 1.19 14.27 20.08
N GLU A 488 0.83 14.59 21.32
CA GLU A 488 -0.56 14.78 21.75
C GLU A 488 -1.26 15.93 21.04
N GLY A 489 -0.55 17.04 20.80
CA GLY A 489 -1.11 18.16 20.04
C GLY A 489 -1.34 17.85 18.56
N LEU A 490 -0.49 17.03 17.93
CA LEU A 490 -0.53 16.77 16.48
C LEU A 490 -1.31 15.51 16.08
N LEU A 491 -1.43 14.53 16.98
CA LEU A 491 -2.06 13.25 16.70
C LEU A 491 -3.53 13.37 16.26
N PRO A 492 -4.39 14.22 16.86
CA PRO A 492 -5.78 14.36 16.41
C PRO A 492 -5.91 14.80 14.96
N ASN A 493 -5.08 15.75 14.51
CA ASN A 493 -5.09 16.22 13.12
C ASN A 493 -4.58 15.13 12.16
N PHE A 494 -3.52 14.41 12.53
CA PHE A 494 -3.03 13.26 11.79
C PHE A 494 -4.14 12.20 11.62
N LEU A 495 -4.80 11.83 12.72
CA LEU A 495 -5.88 10.85 12.69
C LEU A 495 -7.09 11.31 11.87
N TYR A 496 -7.47 12.57 11.99
CA TYR A 496 -8.53 13.14 11.14
C TYR A 496 -8.23 12.90 9.65
N ARG A 497 -6.98 13.15 9.21
CA ARG A 497 -6.58 12.97 7.79
C ARG A 497 -6.54 11.52 7.33
N ILE A 498 -6.07 10.61 8.17
CA ILE A 498 -5.87 9.22 7.76
C ILE A 498 -7.02 8.29 8.14
N SER A 499 -7.97 8.73 8.96
CA SER A 499 -9.09 7.90 9.44
C SER A 499 -9.83 7.21 8.31
N ASP A 500 -10.20 7.95 7.26
CA ASP A 500 -10.86 7.40 6.07
C ASP A 500 -9.98 6.44 5.26
N LEU A 501 -8.66 6.65 5.28
CA LEU A 501 -7.70 5.75 4.64
C LEU A 501 -7.63 4.43 5.42
N LEU A 502 -7.72 4.49 6.75
CA LEU A 502 -7.65 3.35 7.66
C LEU A 502 -8.96 2.57 7.77
N LEU A 503 -10.12 3.22 7.62
CA LEU A 503 -11.39 2.52 7.50
C LEU A 503 -11.38 1.48 6.37
N ARG A 504 -10.63 1.75 5.30
CA ARG A 504 -10.44 0.79 4.21
C ARG A 504 -9.53 -0.37 4.52
N TYR A 505 -8.75 -0.32 5.60
CA TYR A 505 -8.05 -1.53 6.07
C TYR A 505 -9.01 -2.52 6.74
N ILE A 506 -10.20 -2.05 7.10
CA ILE A 506 -11.21 -2.75 7.88
C ILE A 506 -12.40 -3.20 7.03
N THR A 507 -12.91 -2.32 6.15
CA THR A 507 -14.19 -2.45 5.39
C THR A 507 -14.08 -2.03 3.92
#